data_AF-A0A133N6A4-F1
#
_entry.id   AF-A0A133N6A4-F1
#
_cell.length_a   1.000
_cell.length_b   1.000
_cell.length_c   1.000
_cell.angle_alpha   90.00
_cell.angle_beta   90.00
_cell.angle_gamma   90.00
#
_symmetry.space_group_name_H-M   'P 1'
#
loop_
_entity.id
_entity.type
_entity.pdbx_description
1 polymer ?
#
loop_
_entity_poly.entity_id
_entity_poly.type
_entity_poly.pdbx_seq_one_letter_code
_entity_poly.pdbx_strand_id
1 'polypeptide(L)'
;MANLKYKTIQSLEELLEMESGYVLDFSNNTFHRFIKGNIGIDVYSDKGYETYCSKANKLRQIFEDESNLKVSKLINALVNYYEDYRLKNGDLTDYDKKKIIEIKKDIKDLEIENTEIVYISDELETIVQKISTRNAKFRDMALDEKLKEIGNLIEYLLKKDKKFISLNYEQITLGFIKEDDVKNLRKRIQCFRHSSKESIKERYKYTKNQKEFMVELGIVICNLIYNELKNN
;
A
#
# COMPACT_ATOMS: atom_id res chain seq x y z
N MET A 1 4.08 -1.28 -16.13
CA MET A 1 3.05 -0.24 -16.28
C MET A 1 2.49 0.18 -14.95
N ALA A 2 2.51 1.49 -14.69
CA ALA A 2 1.93 2.02 -13.49
C ALA A 2 0.41 2.25 -13.65
N ASN A 3 -0.35 1.97 -12.59
CA ASN A 3 -1.79 2.12 -12.54
C ASN A 3 -2.19 3.54 -12.06
N LEU A 4 -1.80 4.55 -12.82
CA LEU A 4 -2.16 5.93 -12.51
C LEU A 4 -3.59 6.24 -12.94
N LYS A 5 -4.35 6.93 -12.08
CA LYS A 5 -5.69 7.40 -12.44
C LYS A 5 -5.57 8.49 -13.49
N TYR A 6 -6.51 8.53 -14.44
CA TYR A 6 -6.55 9.53 -15.51
C TYR A 6 -6.44 10.97 -14.99
N LYS A 7 -7.16 11.32 -13.91
CA LYS A 7 -7.11 12.66 -13.29
C LYS A 7 -5.74 12.99 -12.70
N THR A 8 -5.03 12.01 -12.16
CA THR A 8 -3.67 12.17 -11.64
C THR A 8 -2.72 12.49 -12.80
N ILE A 9 -2.83 11.75 -13.91
CA ILE A 9 -2.04 12.00 -15.13
C ILE A 9 -2.31 13.42 -15.64
N GLN A 10 -3.57 13.83 -15.80
CA GLN A 10 -3.90 15.18 -16.26
C GLN A 10 -3.35 16.27 -15.34
N SER A 11 -3.36 16.04 -14.02
CA SER A 11 -2.81 16.99 -13.05
C SER A 11 -1.28 17.07 -13.15
N LEU A 12 -0.61 15.95 -13.39
CA LEU A 12 0.83 15.90 -13.62
C LEU A 12 1.22 16.60 -14.92
N GLU A 13 0.49 16.35 -16.01
CA GLU A 13 0.69 17.00 -17.32
C GLU A 13 0.67 18.53 -17.21
N GLU A 14 -0.28 19.05 -16.43
CA GLU A 14 -0.44 20.48 -16.23
C GLU A 14 0.63 21.06 -15.28
N LEU A 15 0.83 20.47 -14.09
CA LEU A 15 1.83 20.97 -13.14
C LEU A 15 3.25 20.93 -13.72
N LEU A 16 3.56 19.89 -14.49
CA LEU A 16 4.89 19.68 -15.08
C LEU A 16 5.08 20.38 -16.43
N GLU A 17 4.08 21.15 -16.90
CA GLU A 17 4.11 21.93 -18.16
C GLU A 17 4.42 21.08 -19.41
N MET A 18 3.78 19.91 -19.50
CA MET A 18 4.14 18.86 -20.48
C MET A 18 3.47 19.00 -21.86
N GLU A 19 2.58 19.96 -22.05
CA GLU A 19 1.79 20.15 -23.28
C GLU A 19 2.68 20.32 -24.52
N SER A 20 3.77 21.08 -24.40
CA SER A 20 4.69 21.39 -25.52
C SER A 20 5.85 20.41 -25.66
N GLY A 21 5.86 19.31 -24.90
CA GLY A 21 6.94 18.32 -24.90
C GLY A 21 8.07 18.61 -23.90
N TYR A 22 7.99 19.72 -23.17
CA TYR A 22 8.92 20.07 -22.10
C TYR A 22 8.50 19.40 -20.78
N VAL A 23 9.36 19.51 -19.76
CA VAL A 23 9.06 19.10 -18.39
C VAL A 23 9.72 20.16 -17.54
N LEU A 24 8.93 21.11 -17.02
CA LEU A 24 9.43 22.26 -16.25
C LEU A 24 10.63 22.95 -16.93
N ASP A 25 11.60 23.38 -16.12
CA ASP A 25 12.85 24.01 -16.53
C ASP A 25 13.97 23.01 -16.88
N PHE A 26 13.67 21.71 -17.00
CA PHE A 26 14.69 20.72 -17.26
C PHE A 26 15.26 20.84 -18.71
N SER A 27 16.58 20.94 -18.79
CA SER A 27 17.33 20.58 -20.01
C SER A 27 17.32 19.06 -20.21
N ASN A 28 17.67 18.57 -21.40
CA ASN A 28 17.78 17.12 -21.62
C ASN A 28 18.78 16.46 -20.66
N ASN A 29 19.91 17.14 -20.38
CA ASN A 29 20.93 16.64 -19.46
C ASN A 29 20.46 16.64 -18.00
N THR A 30 19.79 17.71 -17.54
CA THR A 30 19.29 17.77 -16.16
C THR A 30 18.11 16.83 -15.94
N PHE A 31 17.24 16.67 -16.94
CA PHE A 31 16.17 15.66 -16.95
C PHE A 31 16.74 14.25 -16.83
N HIS A 32 17.70 13.88 -17.69
CA HIS A 32 18.38 12.59 -17.65
C HIS A 32 18.95 12.27 -16.27
N ARG A 33 19.74 13.20 -15.71
CA ARG A 33 20.34 13.03 -14.39
C ARG A 33 19.29 12.89 -13.29
N PHE A 34 18.20 13.67 -13.37
CA PHE A 34 17.11 13.61 -12.41
C PHE A 34 16.42 12.24 -12.41
N ILE A 35 16.07 11.72 -13.59
CA ILE A 35 15.46 10.38 -13.70
C ILE A 35 16.43 9.31 -13.21
N LYS A 36 17.67 9.31 -13.72
CA LYS A 36 18.68 8.30 -13.36
C LYS A 36 18.99 8.30 -11.87
N GLY A 37 19.09 9.47 -11.25
CA GLY A 37 19.33 9.62 -9.80
C GLY A 37 18.18 9.12 -8.93
N ASN A 38 16.92 9.24 -9.39
CA ASN A 38 15.76 8.82 -8.61
C ASN A 38 15.40 7.34 -8.81
N ILE A 39 15.41 6.85 -10.05
CA ILE A 39 14.89 5.50 -10.37
C ILE A 39 15.87 4.61 -11.13
N GLY A 40 17.10 5.07 -11.37
CA GLY A 40 18.17 4.27 -11.97
C GLY A 40 18.05 4.05 -13.47
N ILE A 41 17.14 4.74 -14.15
CA ILE A 41 16.89 4.58 -15.60
C ILE A 41 17.66 5.64 -16.41
N ASP A 42 18.31 5.19 -17.47
CA ASP A 42 18.87 6.02 -18.52
C ASP A 42 17.87 6.24 -19.67
N VAL A 43 17.10 7.32 -19.61
CA VAL A 43 16.00 7.64 -20.53
C VAL A 43 16.40 7.92 -21.99
N TYR A 44 17.69 7.82 -22.32
CA TYR A 44 18.19 7.99 -23.68
C TYR A 44 19.01 6.80 -24.19
N SER A 45 19.36 5.83 -23.34
CA SER A 45 20.20 4.68 -23.74
C SER A 45 19.71 3.33 -23.25
N ASP A 46 18.89 3.28 -22.21
CA ASP A 46 18.36 2.01 -21.72
C ASP A 46 17.38 1.40 -22.73
N LYS A 47 17.31 0.08 -22.70
CA LYS A 47 16.44 -0.70 -23.60
C LYS A 47 14.98 -0.29 -23.44
N GLY A 48 14.31 0.06 -24.54
CA GLY A 48 12.95 0.60 -24.55
C GLY A 48 12.90 2.14 -24.60
N TYR A 49 14.02 2.81 -24.32
CA TYR A 49 14.16 4.26 -24.35
C TYR A 49 15.06 4.77 -25.47
N GLU A 50 15.46 3.93 -26.44
CA GLU A 50 16.40 4.33 -27.50
C GLU A 50 15.79 5.34 -28.49
N THR A 51 14.47 5.32 -28.67
CA THR A 51 13.78 6.21 -29.61
C THR A 51 13.85 7.67 -29.13
N TYR A 52 14.39 8.56 -29.96
CA TYR A 52 14.41 9.99 -29.64
C TYR A 52 12.99 10.57 -29.61
N CYS A 53 12.63 11.19 -28.48
CA CYS A 53 11.37 11.92 -28.33
C CYS A 53 11.53 13.04 -27.29
N SER A 54 10.48 13.85 -27.13
CA SER A 54 10.45 14.95 -26.16
C SER A 54 10.57 14.44 -24.72
N LYS A 55 11.00 15.30 -23.79
CA LYS A 55 11.11 14.93 -22.36
C LYS A 55 9.75 14.51 -21.80
N ALA A 56 8.67 15.18 -22.20
CA ALA A 56 7.33 14.80 -21.80
C ALA A 56 6.99 13.39 -22.28
N ASN A 57 7.29 13.06 -23.54
CA ASN A 57 7.05 11.72 -24.06
C ASN A 57 7.92 10.67 -23.36
N LYS A 58 9.17 10.99 -23.03
CA LYS A 58 10.02 10.12 -22.19
C LYS A 58 9.40 9.88 -20.81
N LEU A 59 8.87 10.91 -20.18
CA LEU A 59 8.22 10.78 -18.88
C LEU A 59 6.94 9.93 -18.96
N ARG A 60 6.14 10.09 -20.02
CA ARG A 60 4.97 9.24 -20.29
C ARG A 60 5.36 7.78 -20.50
N GLN A 61 6.43 7.51 -21.26
CA GLN A 61 6.98 6.15 -21.41
C GLN A 61 7.35 5.54 -20.05
N ILE A 62 7.95 6.31 -19.14
CA ILE A 62 8.22 5.81 -17.77
C ILE A 62 6.91 5.45 -17.06
N PHE A 63 5.87 6.28 -17.15
CA PHE A 63 4.57 6.00 -16.53
C PHE A 63 3.92 4.72 -17.11
N GLU A 64 4.07 4.49 -18.42
CA GLU A 64 3.51 3.35 -19.13
C GLU A 64 4.32 2.06 -18.95
N ASP A 65 5.64 2.13 -18.90
CA ASP A 65 6.47 0.92 -18.98
C ASP A 65 6.92 0.44 -17.58
N GLU A 66 7.17 1.37 -16.66
CA GLU A 66 7.81 1.04 -15.38
C GLU A 66 6.82 0.57 -14.30
N SER A 67 7.38 0.05 -13.20
CA SER A 67 6.59 -0.40 -12.06
C SER A 67 5.98 0.76 -11.29
N ASN A 68 4.84 0.52 -10.63
CA ASN A 68 4.24 1.48 -9.71
C ASN A 68 5.29 2.03 -8.71
N LEU A 69 6.21 1.19 -8.19
CA LEU A 69 7.23 1.62 -7.23
C LEU A 69 8.16 2.70 -7.79
N LYS A 70 8.71 2.48 -8.99
CA LYS A 70 9.58 3.45 -9.64
C LYS A 70 8.80 4.71 -9.99
N VAL A 71 7.61 4.56 -10.55
CA VAL A 71 6.77 5.68 -10.97
C VAL A 71 6.34 6.54 -9.78
N SER A 72 5.89 5.94 -8.67
CA SER A 72 5.56 6.65 -7.44
C SER A 72 6.75 7.44 -6.88
N LYS A 73 7.92 6.80 -6.80
CA LYS A 73 9.16 7.46 -6.35
C LYS A 73 9.50 8.66 -7.23
N LEU A 74 9.42 8.50 -8.55
CA LEU A 74 9.72 9.56 -9.50
C LEU A 74 8.71 10.73 -9.41
N ILE A 75 7.42 10.43 -9.34
CA ILE A 75 6.37 11.46 -9.25
C ILE A 75 6.53 12.26 -7.96
N ASN A 76 6.78 11.61 -6.82
CA ASN A 76 7.04 12.32 -5.56
C ASN A 76 8.24 13.27 -5.68
N ALA A 77 9.32 12.83 -6.33
CA ALA A 77 10.49 13.68 -6.57
C ALA A 77 10.16 14.88 -7.48
N LEU A 78 9.43 14.66 -8.58
CA LEU A 78 9.03 15.70 -9.53
C LEU A 78 8.09 16.74 -8.89
N VAL A 79 7.12 16.29 -8.11
CA VAL A 79 6.16 17.17 -7.42
C VAL A 79 6.87 18.01 -6.36
N ASN A 80 7.80 17.44 -5.61
CA ASN A 80 8.60 18.21 -4.65
C ASN A 80 9.49 19.23 -5.36
N TYR A 81 10.13 18.84 -6.47
CA TYR A 81 10.91 19.76 -7.28
C TYR A 81 10.06 20.94 -7.80
N TYR A 82 8.86 20.65 -8.31
CA TYR A 82 7.91 21.68 -8.74
C TYR A 82 7.54 22.63 -7.60
N GLU A 83 7.20 22.08 -6.43
CA GLU A 83 6.81 22.84 -5.24
C GLU A 83 7.94 23.79 -4.81
N ASP A 84 9.17 23.31 -4.72
CA ASP A 84 10.35 24.11 -4.39
C ASP A 84 10.65 25.17 -5.46
N TYR A 85 10.57 24.81 -6.74
CA TYR A 85 10.82 25.71 -7.87
C TYR A 85 9.84 26.89 -7.87
N ARG A 86 8.55 26.61 -7.70
CA ARG A 86 7.50 27.63 -7.69
C ARG A 86 7.49 28.46 -6.41
N LEU A 87 7.73 27.83 -5.26
CA LEU A 87 7.82 28.55 -4.00
C LEU A 87 8.97 29.56 -4.03
N LYS A 88 10.12 29.16 -4.57
CA LYS A 88 11.29 30.03 -4.74
C LYS A 88 11.02 31.21 -5.67
N ASN A 89 10.24 31.00 -6.73
CA ASN A 89 9.91 32.04 -7.71
C ASN A 89 8.70 32.90 -7.29
N GLY A 90 8.00 32.53 -6.21
CA GLY A 90 6.86 33.26 -5.69
C GLY A 90 5.57 33.07 -6.49
N ASP A 91 5.47 32.00 -7.27
CA ASP A 91 4.35 31.71 -8.19
C ASP A 91 3.61 30.41 -7.85
N LEU A 92 3.87 29.80 -6.68
CA LEU A 92 3.10 28.63 -6.20
C LEU A 92 1.68 29.06 -5.80
N THR A 93 0.69 28.67 -6.59
CA THR A 93 -0.71 29.04 -6.33
C THR A 93 -1.41 28.07 -5.38
N ASP A 94 -2.55 28.49 -4.82
CA ASP A 94 -3.39 27.59 -4.02
C ASP A 94 -4.03 26.47 -4.85
N TYR A 95 -4.21 26.71 -6.15
CA TYR A 95 -4.66 25.70 -7.10
C TYR A 95 -3.61 24.59 -7.24
N ASP A 96 -2.33 24.97 -7.35
CA ASP A 96 -1.22 24.03 -7.43
C ASP A 96 -1.12 23.19 -6.17
N LYS A 97 -1.17 23.84 -4.99
CA LYS A 97 -1.16 23.15 -3.69
C LYS A 97 -2.27 22.11 -3.60
N LYS A 98 -3.49 22.45 -4.06
CA LYS A 98 -4.61 21.51 -4.08
C LYS A 98 -4.31 20.29 -4.95
N LYS A 99 -3.81 20.48 -6.17
CA LYS A 99 -3.42 19.38 -7.06
C LYS A 99 -2.30 18.52 -6.48
N ILE A 100 -1.28 19.15 -5.89
CA ILE A 100 -0.17 18.46 -5.23
C ILE A 100 -0.69 17.53 -4.13
N ILE A 101 -1.63 18.00 -3.30
CA ILE A 101 -2.23 17.18 -2.24
C ILE A 101 -3.00 15.98 -2.83
N GLU A 102 -3.78 16.21 -3.89
CA GLU A 102 -4.54 15.14 -4.57
C GLU A 102 -3.59 14.10 -5.20
N ILE A 103 -2.54 14.54 -5.90
CA ILE A 103 -1.51 13.66 -6.47
C ILE A 103 -0.80 12.87 -5.37
N LYS A 104 -0.29 13.54 -4.31
CA LYS A 104 0.42 12.87 -3.21
C LYS A 104 -0.45 11.80 -2.54
N LYS A 105 -1.77 12.04 -2.45
CA LYS A 105 -2.72 11.03 -1.95
C LYS A 105 -2.83 9.83 -2.89
N ASP A 106 -3.02 10.05 -4.18
CA ASP A 106 -3.11 8.98 -5.18
C ASP A 106 -1.81 8.15 -5.27
N ILE A 107 -0.65 8.82 -5.20
CA ILE A 107 0.65 8.14 -5.22
C ILE A 107 0.88 7.31 -3.95
N LYS A 108 0.41 7.78 -2.79
CA LYS A 108 0.47 6.99 -1.56
C LYS A 108 -0.37 5.71 -1.67
N ASP A 109 -1.55 5.78 -2.27
CA ASP A 109 -2.35 4.59 -2.56
C ASP A 109 -1.60 3.63 -3.51
N LEU A 110 -0.91 4.17 -4.51
CA LEU A 110 -0.10 3.42 -5.48
C LEU A 110 1.15 2.76 -4.86
N GLU A 111 1.78 3.40 -3.87
CA GLU A 111 2.90 2.83 -3.11
C GLU A 111 2.45 1.65 -2.22
N ILE A 112 1.23 1.71 -1.68
CA ILE A 112 0.63 0.64 -0.87
C ILE A 112 0.34 -0.60 -1.71
N GLU A 113 0.08 -0.46 -3.02
CA GLU A 113 -0.07 -1.58 -3.97
C GLU A 113 1.26 -2.28 -4.32
N ASN A 114 2.43 -1.69 -4.00
CA ASN A 114 3.77 -2.24 -4.36
C ASN A 114 4.52 -2.94 -3.26
N THR A 115 4.08 -2.82 -2.02
CA THR A 115 4.60 -3.71 -1.00
C THR A 115 3.88 -5.03 -1.23
N GLU A 116 4.60 -6.14 -1.33
CA GLU A 116 4.01 -7.50 -1.30
C GLU A 116 3.36 -7.71 0.08
N ILE A 117 2.32 -6.94 0.39
CA ILE A 117 1.55 -7.03 1.61
C ILE A 117 0.50 -8.08 1.34
N VAL A 118 0.39 -9.04 2.25
CA VAL A 118 -0.74 -9.95 2.26
C VAL A 118 -2.00 -9.11 2.50
N TYR A 119 -2.91 -9.05 1.52
CA TYR A 119 -4.20 -8.35 1.67
C TYR A 119 -5.28 -9.28 2.22
N ILE A 120 -6.23 -8.72 2.97
CA ILE A 120 -7.50 -9.40 3.24
C ILE A 120 -8.28 -9.44 1.93
N SER A 121 -8.85 -10.60 1.57
CA SER A 121 -9.66 -10.72 0.35
C SER A 121 -10.90 -9.81 0.41
N ASP A 122 -11.43 -9.36 -0.74
CA ASP A 122 -12.61 -8.49 -0.80
C ASP A 122 -13.84 -9.09 -0.09
N GLU A 123 -13.99 -10.42 -0.12
CA GLU A 123 -15.06 -11.10 0.60
C GLU A 123 -14.89 -11.03 2.12
N LEU A 124 -13.65 -11.19 2.59
CA LEU A 124 -13.34 -11.05 4.01
C LEU A 124 -13.43 -9.61 4.49
N GLU A 125 -13.12 -8.63 3.65
CA GLU A 125 -13.33 -7.21 3.95
C GLU A 125 -14.81 -6.93 4.26
N THR A 126 -15.72 -7.56 3.51
CA THR A 126 -17.16 -7.48 3.77
C THR A 126 -17.54 -8.09 5.13
N ILE A 127 -16.86 -9.17 5.55
CA ILE A 127 -17.07 -9.78 6.87
C ILE A 127 -16.50 -8.89 7.98
N VAL A 128 -15.30 -8.32 7.79
CA VAL A 128 -14.70 -7.36 8.72
C VAL A 128 -15.66 -6.18 8.97
N GLN A 129 -16.25 -5.62 7.92
CA GLN A 129 -17.23 -4.53 8.06
C GLN A 129 -18.50 -4.94 8.81
N LYS A 130 -18.91 -6.22 8.73
CA LYS A 130 -20.07 -6.74 9.47
C LYS A 130 -19.76 -6.96 10.97
N ILE A 131 -18.55 -7.39 11.30
CA ILE A 131 -18.18 -7.74 12.69
C ILE A 131 -17.53 -6.58 13.44
N SER A 132 -16.97 -5.61 12.72
CA SER A 132 -16.42 -4.38 13.28
C SER A 132 -17.54 -3.41 13.61
N THR A 133 -17.53 -2.84 14.80
CA THR A 133 -18.46 -1.78 15.21
C THR A 133 -18.14 -0.42 14.55
N ARG A 134 -17.09 -0.36 13.72
CA ARG A 134 -16.63 0.81 12.99
C ARG A 134 -16.64 0.50 11.49
N ASN A 135 -17.29 1.34 10.69
CA ASN A 135 -17.37 1.19 9.23
C ASN A 135 -16.08 1.65 8.51
N ALA A 136 -14.92 1.32 9.07
CA ALA A 136 -13.61 1.61 8.48
C ALA A 136 -13.13 0.40 7.69
N LYS A 137 -12.44 0.63 6.57
CA LYS A 137 -11.79 -0.46 5.84
C LYS A 137 -10.62 -1.01 6.67
N PHE A 138 -10.39 -2.32 6.62
CA PHE A 138 -9.33 -2.96 7.42
C PHE A 138 -7.97 -2.32 7.19
N ARG A 139 -7.64 -2.03 5.93
CA ARG A 139 -6.36 -1.41 5.53
C ARG A 139 -6.10 -0.06 6.21
N ASP A 140 -7.16 0.69 6.49
CA ASP A 140 -7.11 2.06 7.02
C ASP A 140 -7.08 2.08 8.57
N MET A 141 -7.20 0.92 9.22
CA MET A 141 -7.17 0.79 10.69
C MET A 141 -5.74 0.93 11.26
N ALA A 142 -5.65 1.43 12.49
CA ALA A 142 -4.40 1.41 13.25
C ALA A 142 -3.94 -0.03 13.55
N LEU A 143 -2.64 -0.27 13.75
CA LEU A 143 -2.09 -1.63 13.97
C LEU A 143 -2.80 -2.40 15.10
N ASP A 144 -3.00 -1.77 16.25
CA ASP A 144 -3.68 -2.40 17.39
C ASP A 144 -5.14 -2.75 17.08
N GLU A 145 -5.80 -1.95 16.24
CA GLU A 145 -7.16 -2.20 15.76
C GLU A 145 -7.19 -3.33 14.73
N LYS A 146 -6.23 -3.38 13.80
CA LYS A 146 -6.04 -4.51 12.87
C LYS A 146 -5.88 -5.83 13.63
N LEU A 147 -5.05 -5.86 14.67
CA LEU A 147 -4.83 -7.05 15.50
C LEU A 147 -6.09 -7.48 16.26
N LYS A 148 -6.87 -6.51 16.78
CA LYS A 148 -8.18 -6.77 17.38
C LYS A 148 -9.13 -7.40 16.36
N GLU A 149 -9.24 -6.84 15.15
CA GLU A 149 -10.16 -7.33 14.13
C GLU A 149 -9.74 -8.69 13.56
N ILE A 150 -8.44 -8.97 13.43
CA ILE A 150 -7.95 -10.34 13.11
C ILE A 150 -8.43 -11.34 14.16
N GLY A 151 -8.32 -11.00 15.45
CA GLY A 151 -8.79 -11.87 16.53
C GLY A 151 -10.30 -12.11 16.49
N ASN A 152 -11.07 -11.08 16.15
CA ASN A 152 -12.52 -11.20 15.95
C ASN A 152 -12.86 -12.05 14.72
N LEU A 153 -12.12 -11.88 13.63
CA LEU A 153 -12.36 -12.59 12.36
C LEU A 153 -12.05 -14.07 12.48
N ILE A 154 -10.92 -14.45 13.09
CA ILE A 154 -10.62 -15.86 13.37
C ILE A 154 -11.69 -16.48 14.28
N GLU A 155 -12.17 -15.74 15.28
CA GLU A 155 -13.25 -16.18 16.14
C GLU A 155 -14.56 -16.38 15.36
N TYR A 156 -14.91 -15.43 14.49
CA TYR A 156 -16.11 -15.52 13.65
C TYR A 156 -16.06 -16.71 12.70
N LEU A 157 -14.92 -16.95 12.04
CA LEU A 157 -14.78 -18.00 11.03
C LEU A 157 -14.81 -19.41 11.66
N LEU A 158 -14.15 -19.62 12.80
CA LEU A 158 -13.96 -20.96 13.38
C LEU A 158 -15.00 -21.34 14.44
N LYS A 159 -15.76 -20.41 15.01
CA LYS A 159 -16.65 -20.71 16.14
C LYS A 159 -18.04 -21.17 15.66
N LYS A 160 -18.34 -22.46 15.82
CA LYS A 160 -19.68 -23.06 15.60
C LYS A 160 -20.22 -23.57 16.95
N ASP A 161 -21.47 -23.28 17.28
CA ASP A 161 -22.12 -23.70 18.54
C ASP A 161 -21.28 -23.42 19.80
N LYS A 162 -20.67 -22.23 19.86
CA LYS A 162 -19.76 -21.76 20.93
C LYS A 162 -18.43 -22.52 21.05
N LYS A 163 -18.15 -23.50 20.20
CA LYS A 163 -16.88 -24.24 20.14
C LYS A 163 -16.10 -23.87 18.88
N PHE A 164 -14.78 -23.93 18.97
CA PHE A 164 -13.92 -23.78 17.80
C PHE A 164 -13.88 -25.11 17.06
N ILE A 165 -14.17 -25.08 15.76
CA ILE A 165 -13.85 -26.19 14.86
C ILE A 165 -12.35 -26.18 14.56
N SER A 166 -11.80 -27.35 14.26
CA SER A 166 -10.42 -27.48 13.77
C SER A 166 -10.42 -27.78 12.27
N LEU A 167 -9.40 -27.31 11.58
CA LEU A 167 -9.11 -27.60 10.17
C LEU A 167 -7.83 -28.43 10.10
N ASN A 168 -7.64 -29.19 9.01
CA ASN A 168 -6.39 -29.90 8.77
C ASN A 168 -5.30 -28.95 8.24
N TYR A 169 -4.86 -28.01 9.09
CA TYR A 169 -3.89 -26.98 8.71
C TYR A 169 -2.59 -27.57 8.16
N GLU A 170 -2.14 -28.71 8.68
CA GLU A 170 -0.93 -29.37 8.20
C GLU A 170 -1.06 -29.81 6.74
N GLN A 171 -2.21 -30.34 6.33
CA GLN A 171 -2.49 -30.67 4.93
C GLN A 171 -2.67 -29.42 4.06
N ILE A 172 -3.50 -28.46 4.51
CA ILE A 172 -3.88 -27.28 3.72
C ILE A 172 -2.67 -26.36 3.47
N THR A 173 -1.74 -26.32 4.43
CA THR A 173 -0.60 -25.38 4.42
C THR A 173 0.73 -26.06 4.10
N LEU A 174 0.72 -27.33 3.71
CA LEU A 174 1.95 -28.12 3.50
C LEU A 174 2.86 -28.13 4.75
N GLY A 175 2.27 -28.09 5.94
CA GLY A 175 2.97 -28.08 7.22
C GLY A 175 3.58 -26.74 7.64
N PHE A 176 3.44 -25.67 6.85
CA PHE A 176 3.97 -24.34 7.20
C PHE A 176 3.22 -23.67 8.35
N ILE A 177 1.92 -23.96 8.50
CA ILE A 177 1.09 -23.48 9.60
C ILE A 177 0.39 -24.67 10.24
N LYS A 178 0.56 -24.82 11.55
CA LYS A 178 -0.11 -25.84 12.35
C LYS A 178 -1.24 -25.24 13.18
N GLU A 179 -2.11 -26.10 13.70
CA GLU A 179 -3.20 -25.65 14.58
C GLU A 179 -2.68 -24.86 15.79
N ASP A 180 -1.53 -25.26 16.33
CA ASP A 180 -0.90 -24.57 17.46
C ASP A 180 -0.38 -23.18 17.10
N ASP A 181 0.03 -22.93 15.85
CA ASP A 181 0.44 -21.60 15.39
C ASP A 181 -0.76 -20.64 15.35
N VAL A 182 -1.91 -21.12 14.86
CA VAL A 182 -3.18 -20.37 14.87
C VAL A 182 -3.61 -20.07 16.31
N LYS A 183 -3.55 -21.06 17.21
CA LYS A 183 -3.85 -20.86 18.65
C LYS A 183 -2.89 -19.87 19.31
N ASN A 184 -1.59 -19.95 19.01
CA ASN A 184 -0.56 -19.07 19.54
C ASN A 184 -0.78 -17.62 19.09
N LEU A 185 -1.05 -17.39 17.80
CA LEU A 185 -1.40 -16.07 17.28
C LEU A 185 -2.62 -15.51 18.02
N ARG A 186 -3.73 -16.27 18.09
CA ARG A 186 -4.96 -15.87 18.78
C ARG A 186 -4.71 -15.48 20.24
N LYS A 187 -3.90 -16.28 20.95
CA LYS A 187 -3.53 -16.01 22.34
C LYS A 187 -2.78 -14.68 22.47
N ARG A 188 -1.81 -14.42 21.59
CA ARG A 188 -1.00 -13.20 21.61
C ARG A 188 -1.80 -11.95 21.26
N ILE A 189 -2.74 -12.04 20.33
CA ILE A 189 -3.55 -10.88 19.92
C ILE A 189 -4.73 -10.61 20.86
N GLN A 190 -4.99 -11.49 21.82
CA GLN A 190 -6.13 -11.35 22.73
C GLN A 190 -6.06 -10.08 23.58
N CYS A 191 -4.86 -9.59 23.93
CA CYS A 191 -4.68 -8.36 24.70
C CYS A 191 -5.17 -7.11 23.95
N PHE A 192 -5.22 -7.13 22.61
CA PHE A 192 -5.73 -6.02 21.79
C PHE A 192 -7.26 -5.92 21.82
N ARG A 193 -7.95 -6.99 22.24
CA ARG A 193 -9.42 -7.05 22.37
C ARG A 193 -9.94 -6.58 23.73
N HIS A 194 -9.09 -6.56 24.75
CA HIS A 194 -9.47 -6.32 26.14
C HIS A 194 -8.95 -5.00 26.70
N SER A 195 -9.77 -4.25 27.41
CA SER A 195 -9.43 -2.91 27.95
C SER A 195 -8.83 -2.91 29.37
N SER A 196 -8.60 -4.07 29.99
CA SER A 196 -7.98 -4.19 31.32
C SER A 196 -6.58 -3.57 31.37
N LYS A 197 -6.13 -3.12 32.56
CA LYS A 197 -4.78 -2.58 32.77
C LYS A 197 -3.68 -3.57 32.35
N GLU A 198 -3.89 -4.85 32.62
CA GLU A 198 -2.98 -5.94 32.29
C GLU A 198 -2.85 -6.08 30.78
N SER A 199 -3.98 -6.10 30.07
CA SER A 199 -4.01 -6.15 28.60
C SER A 199 -3.33 -4.92 27.97
N ILE A 200 -3.55 -3.73 28.52
CA ILE A 200 -2.88 -2.51 28.05
C ILE A 200 -1.35 -2.63 28.22
N LYS A 201 -0.88 -3.08 29.39
CA LYS A 201 0.56 -3.34 29.62
C LYS A 201 1.11 -4.38 28.65
N GLU A 202 0.35 -5.43 28.34
CA GLU A 202 0.76 -6.47 27.39
C GLU A 202 0.91 -5.94 25.96
N ARG A 203 0.00 -5.08 25.49
CA ARG A 203 0.11 -4.44 24.16
C ARG A 203 1.41 -3.67 23.97
N TYR A 204 1.90 -3.01 25.01
CA TYR A 204 3.14 -2.24 24.99
C TYR A 204 4.42 -3.10 25.06
N LYS A 205 4.30 -4.41 25.31
CA LYS A 205 5.45 -5.34 25.24
C LYS A 205 5.85 -5.68 23.81
N TYR A 206 4.95 -5.44 22.83
CA TYR A 206 5.22 -5.72 21.43
C TYR A 206 5.79 -4.49 20.71
N THR A 207 6.88 -4.72 19.98
CA THR A 207 7.45 -3.73 19.05
C THR A 207 6.51 -3.52 17.85
N LYS A 208 6.71 -2.41 17.13
CA LYS A 208 5.96 -2.13 15.89
C LYS A 208 6.10 -3.25 14.87
N ASN A 209 7.34 -3.70 14.59
CA ASN A 209 7.59 -4.78 13.62
C ASN A 209 6.94 -6.10 14.03
N GLN A 210 6.89 -6.43 15.33
CA GLN A 210 6.17 -7.63 15.80
C GLN A 210 4.66 -7.52 15.58
N LYS A 211 4.09 -6.33 15.77
CA LYS A 211 2.67 -6.09 15.48
C LYS A 211 2.38 -6.21 13.99
N GLU A 212 3.23 -5.63 13.14
CA GLU A 212 3.14 -5.75 11.67
C GLU A 212 3.21 -7.21 11.22
N PHE A 213 4.19 -7.97 11.71
CA PHE A 213 4.27 -9.42 11.44
C PHE A 213 3.01 -10.18 11.88
N MET A 214 2.48 -9.90 13.07
CA MET A 214 1.24 -10.54 13.54
C MET A 214 0.03 -10.15 12.69
N VAL A 215 0.00 -8.94 12.13
CA VAL A 215 -1.03 -8.53 11.17
C VAL A 215 -0.89 -9.34 9.88
N GLU A 216 0.29 -9.39 9.27
CA GLU A 216 0.53 -10.13 8.02
C GLU A 216 0.19 -11.62 8.16
N LEU A 217 0.73 -12.29 9.20
CA LEU A 217 0.43 -13.69 9.49
C LEU A 217 -1.07 -13.90 9.76
N GLY A 218 -1.71 -12.97 10.46
CA GLY A 218 -3.14 -13.03 10.73
C GLY A 218 -3.99 -12.94 9.47
N ILE A 219 -3.59 -12.11 8.49
CA ILE A 219 -4.27 -12.02 7.19
C ILE A 219 -4.12 -13.34 6.43
N VAL A 220 -2.92 -13.92 6.36
CA VAL A 220 -2.69 -15.23 5.73
C VAL A 220 -3.61 -16.29 6.33
N ILE A 221 -3.65 -16.38 7.67
CA ILE A 221 -4.49 -17.34 8.38
C ILE A 221 -5.98 -17.11 8.11
N CYS A 222 -6.45 -15.87 8.14
CA CYS A 222 -7.87 -15.56 7.88
C CYS A 222 -8.27 -15.92 6.45
N ASN A 223 -7.49 -15.54 5.45
CA ASN A 223 -7.72 -15.90 4.05
C ASN A 223 -7.76 -17.42 3.87
N LEU A 224 -6.82 -18.13 4.49
CA LEU A 224 -6.74 -19.59 4.44
C LEU A 224 -7.96 -20.27 5.06
N ILE A 225 -8.34 -19.87 6.27
CA ILE A 225 -9.53 -20.42 6.96
C ILE A 225 -10.78 -20.17 6.11
N TYR A 226 -10.95 -18.96 5.59
CA TYR A 226 -12.11 -18.60 4.80
C TYR A 226 -12.23 -19.43 3.52
N ASN A 227 -11.14 -19.57 2.77
CA ASN A 227 -11.13 -20.34 1.53
C ASN A 227 -11.42 -21.82 1.80
N GLU A 228 -10.86 -22.39 2.86
CA GLU A 228 -11.14 -23.78 3.24
C GLU A 228 -12.60 -23.99 3.63
N LEU A 229 -13.18 -23.06 4.40
CA LEU A 229 -14.58 -23.15 4.83
C LEU A 229 -15.58 -22.85 3.71
N LYS A 230 -15.18 -22.12 2.66
CA LYS A 230 -16.03 -21.85 1.49
C LYS A 230 -16.13 -23.06 0.55
N ASN A 231 -15.08 -23.88 0.51
CA ASN A 231 -14.98 -25.04 -0.39
C ASN A 231 -15.55 -26.34 0.21
N ASN A 232 -16.01 -26.30 1.47
CA ASN A 232 -16.65 -27.41 2.20
C ASN A 232 -18.12 -27.11 2.49
#